data_AF-M4CWN8-F1
#
_entry.id   AF-M4CWN8-F1
#
_cell.length_a   1.000
_cell.length_b   1.000
_cell.length_c   1.000
_cell.angle_alpha   90.00
_cell.angle_beta   90.00
_cell.angle_gamma   90.00
#
_symmetry.space_group_name_H-M   'P 1'
#
loop_
_entity.id
_entity.type
_entity.pdbx_description
1 polymer ?
#
loop_
_entity_poly.entity_id
_entity_poly.type
_entity_poly.pdbx_seq_one_letter_code
_entity_poly.pdbx_strand_id
1 'polypeptide(L)'
;MQLDRRGRSEWPMFEWMHVDCFANLLQLACMLPPKEDHLRKFLLAVSERFGSSYLTHIELPVFLVAVGDDEADLRFLPSAVHPRIKGLKPRTAVASRLAALCILPLLLAGVLGAPSKHEELTNFLRQLLVESNTKENQSSEHNNNEVLDAVRFLCIFEEHHNMIFGILWEMVVDSTGELKINAVKLLKTIIFQLSASPSSSTDVIRRRDRDNAFCEAIRALDATDLSQTSVREYLLPAIQNLFKDPDTLDPAHKEALEIIVKERSEATETTTVAPPSPTLQGADSPKAVAAAAEDNRFRRIMRGNFSEMLRSKAKNPDETPPQNH
;
A
#
# COMPACT_ATOMS: atom_id res chain seq x y z
N MET A 1 11.23 33.53 23.45
CA MET A 1 12.00 33.53 22.19
C MET A 1 13.17 34.49 22.36
N GLN A 2 14.39 33.98 22.50
CA GLN A 2 15.59 34.81 22.60
C GLN A 2 16.67 34.15 21.73
N LEU A 3 16.98 34.78 20.60
CA LEU A 3 18.06 34.39 19.71
C LEU A 3 19.38 34.85 20.32
N ASP A 4 20.33 33.94 20.52
CA ASP A 4 21.71 34.32 20.81
C ASP A 4 22.38 34.89 19.55
N ARG A 5 23.23 35.91 19.76
CA ARG A 5 23.85 36.82 18.78
C ARG A 5 24.84 36.17 17.82
N ARG A 6 24.77 34.85 17.60
CA ARG A 6 25.60 34.11 16.62
C ARG A 6 24.82 33.29 15.61
N GLY A 7 23.49 33.35 15.58
CA GLY A 7 22.69 32.73 14.51
C GLY A 7 22.77 31.19 14.42
N ARG A 8 23.43 30.53 15.39
CA ARG A 8 23.39 29.08 15.57
C ARG A 8 22.66 28.82 16.87
N SER A 9 21.40 28.44 16.77
CA SER A 9 20.73 27.82 17.91
C SER A 9 21.11 26.35 17.86
N GLU A 10 22.16 25.96 18.57
CA GLU A 10 22.32 24.56 18.96
C GLU A 10 21.30 24.31 20.07
N TRP A 11 20.45 23.31 19.87
CA TRP A 11 19.46 22.90 20.86
C TRP A 11 19.84 21.51 21.39
N PRO A 12 20.76 21.41 22.37
CA PRO A 12 21.13 20.11 22.97
C PRO A 12 19.92 19.36 23.52
N MET A 13 18.93 20.10 24.04
CA MET A 13 17.63 19.60 24.51
C MET A 13 16.70 19.15 23.37
N PHE A 14 17.14 19.15 22.12
CA PHE A 14 16.38 18.70 20.96
C PHE A 14 17.12 17.61 20.19
N GLU A 15 18.46 17.61 20.29
CA GLU A 15 19.33 16.53 19.81
C GLU A 15 18.96 15.16 20.39
N TRP A 16 18.69 15.09 21.70
CA TRP A 16 18.29 13.81 22.31
C TRP A 16 17.01 13.21 21.68
N MET A 17 16.09 14.04 21.18
CA MET A 17 14.82 13.54 20.63
C MET A 17 15.04 12.78 19.32
N HIS A 18 15.81 13.35 18.40
CA HIS A 18 16.02 12.71 17.09
C HIS A 18 17.19 11.72 17.07
N VAL A 19 18.14 11.85 18.00
CA VAL A 19 19.32 10.97 18.04
C VAL A 19 19.18 9.82 19.03
N ASP A 20 18.58 10.05 20.21
CA ASP A 20 18.44 9.03 21.25
C ASP A 20 17.02 8.48 21.30
N CYS A 21 16.00 9.34 21.35
CA CYS A 21 14.61 8.91 21.47
C CYS A 21 14.13 8.16 20.23
N PHE A 22 14.29 8.70 19.02
CA PHE A 22 13.91 7.99 17.80
C PHE A 22 14.73 6.72 17.58
N ALA A 23 16.04 6.74 17.81
CA ALA A 23 16.85 5.52 17.71
C ALA A 23 16.36 4.41 18.67
N ASN A 24 16.05 4.75 19.91
CA ASN A 24 15.51 3.81 20.89
C ASN A 24 14.07 3.38 20.53
N LEU A 25 13.25 4.28 19.98
CA LEU A 25 11.90 3.97 19.51
C LEU A 25 11.93 2.97 18.36
N LEU A 26 12.86 3.11 17.42
CA LEU A 26 13.05 2.18 16.32
C LEU A 26 13.47 0.79 16.82
N GLN A 27 14.33 0.73 17.84
CA GLN A 27 14.67 -0.54 18.50
C GLN A 27 13.47 -1.14 19.23
N LEU A 28 12.69 -0.32 19.95
CA LEU A 28 11.45 -0.75 20.62
C LEU A 28 10.42 -1.27 19.62
N ALA A 29 10.26 -0.64 18.46
CA ALA A 29 9.35 -1.07 17.41
C ALA A 29 9.62 -2.52 16.97
N CYS A 30 10.90 -2.92 16.93
CA CYS A 30 11.30 -4.29 16.62
C CYS A 30 10.96 -5.32 17.72
N MET A 31 10.60 -4.87 18.91
CA MET A 31 10.28 -5.72 20.06
C MET A 31 8.78 -5.72 20.40
N LEU A 32 8.00 -4.83 19.81
CA LEU A 32 6.57 -4.70 20.09
C LEU A 32 5.72 -5.54 19.13
N PRO A 33 4.55 -6.03 19.57
CA PRO A 33 3.59 -6.66 18.68
C PRO A 33 3.10 -5.66 17.60
N PRO A 34 2.96 -6.09 16.33
CA PRO A 34 2.58 -5.21 15.22
C PRO A 34 1.14 -4.67 15.30
N LYS A 35 0.35 -5.05 16.31
CA LYS A 35 -1.02 -4.57 16.53
C LYS A 35 -1.07 -3.29 17.36
N GLU A 36 0.05 -2.85 17.93
CA GLU A 36 0.08 -1.72 18.84
C GLU A 36 0.16 -0.39 18.10
N ASP A 37 -0.94 0.36 18.14
CA ASP A 37 -1.08 1.68 17.53
C ASP A 37 -0.38 2.83 18.32
N HIS A 38 0.22 2.51 19.47
CA HIS A 38 0.77 3.51 20.38
C HIS A 38 1.94 4.29 19.77
N LEU A 39 2.85 3.61 19.08
CA LEU A 39 3.99 4.27 18.45
C LEU A 39 3.56 5.21 17.32
N ARG A 40 2.60 4.80 16.48
CA ARG A 40 2.05 5.67 15.45
C ARG A 40 1.44 6.93 16.06
N LYS A 41 0.57 6.77 17.08
CA LYS A 41 -0.06 7.90 17.79
C LYS A 41 0.98 8.83 18.41
N PHE A 42 2.05 8.28 18.97
CA PHE A 42 3.15 9.07 19.51
C PHE A 42 3.84 9.91 18.43
N LEU A 43 4.20 9.31 17.29
CA LEU A 43 4.85 10.03 16.18
C LEU A 43 3.96 11.14 15.63
N LEU A 44 2.66 10.85 15.41
CA LEU A 44 1.70 11.86 14.99
C LEU A 44 1.59 13.00 16.00
N ALA A 45 1.51 12.70 17.30
CA ALA A 45 1.49 13.72 18.34
C ALA A 45 2.77 14.57 18.38
N VAL A 46 3.95 13.96 18.19
CA VAL A 46 5.23 14.68 18.07
C VAL A 46 5.17 15.64 16.88
N SER A 47 4.74 15.14 15.71
CA SER A 47 4.65 15.94 14.49
C SER A 47 3.67 17.11 14.63
N GLU A 48 2.54 16.92 15.31
CA GLU A 48 1.55 17.96 15.57
C GLU A 48 2.10 19.04 16.51
N ARG A 49 2.88 18.64 17.52
CA ARG A 49 3.44 19.56 18.52
C ARG A 49 4.59 20.41 17.99
N PHE A 50 5.42 19.86 17.11
CA PHE A 50 6.57 20.57 16.55
C PHE A 50 6.32 21.17 15.16
N GLY A 51 5.24 20.75 14.49
CA GLY A 51 4.78 21.29 13.23
C GLY A 51 5.39 20.63 11.99
N SER A 52 4.84 20.98 10.81
CA SER A 52 5.18 20.35 9.53
C SER A 52 6.64 20.53 9.11
N SER A 53 7.28 21.63 9.48
CA SER A 53 8.71 21.87 9.22
C SER A 53 9.58 20.85 9.97
N TYR A 54 9.29 20.61 11.25
CA TYR A 54 9.98 19.57 12.03
C TYR A 54 9.75 18.18 11.44
N LEU A 55 8.50 17.85 11.12
CA LEU A 55 8.15 16.57 10.49
C LEU A 55 8.94 16.34 9.20
N THR A 56 9.02 17.36 8.33
CA THR A 56 9.65 17.26 7.00
C THR A 56 11.17 17.20 7.08
N HIS A 57 11.77 18.02 7.93
CA HIS A 57 13.21 18.27 7.89
C HIS A 57 13.99 17.49 8.96
N ILE A 58 13.30 16.93 9.97
CA ILE A 58 13.94 16.26 11.10
C ILE A 58 13.41 14.83 11.25
N GLU A 59 12.10 14.65 11.44
CA GLU A 59 11.51 13.33 11.71
C GLU A 59 11.55 12.42 10.48
N LEU A 60 11.06 12.89 9.33
CA LEU A 60 11.02 12.11 8.09
C LEU A 60 12.41 11.62 7.64
N PRO A 61 13.46 12.45 7.57
CA PRO A 61 14.78 11.98 7.15
C PRO A 61 15.38 10.92 8.08
N VAL A 62 15.12 10.97 9.39
CA VAL A 62 15.59 9.94 10.34
C VAL A 62 14.95 8.59 10.04
N PHE A 63 13.65 8.56 9.79
CA PHE A 63 12.94 7.32 9.44
C PHE A 63 13.30 6.81 8.04
N LEU A 64 13.52 7.71 7.07
CA LEU A 64 13.99 7.34 5.73
C LEU A 64 15.36 6.64 5.80
N VAL A 65 16.33 7.19 6.54
CA VAL A 65 17.62 6.52 6.76
C VAL A 65 17.44 5.15 7.43
N ALA A 66 16.54 5.06 8.41
CA ALA A 66 16.29 3.81 9.16
C ALA A 66 15.63 2.71 8.31
N VAL A 67 14.84 3.04 7.30
CA VAL A 67 14.34 2.06 6.30
C VAL A 67 15.34 1.77 5.19
N GLY A 68 16.46 2.50 5.13
CA GLY A 68 17.55 2.25 4.21
C GLY A 68 17.62 3.19 3.00
N ASP A 69 16.88 4.30 3.00
CA ASP A 69 16.95 5.31 1.95
C ASP A 69 18.30 6.06 2.00
N ASP A 70 18.99 6.07 0.85
CA ASP A 70 20.29 6.69 0.66
C ASP A 70 20.21 8.19 0.38
N GLU A 71 19.05 8.68 -0.07
CA GLU A 71 18.84 10.06 -0.52
C GLU A 71 18.20 10.95 0.56
N ALA A 72 18.08 10.45 1.78
CA ALA A 72 17.50 11.18 2.90
C ALA A 72 18.26 12.48 3.20
N ASP A 73 17.55 13.62 3.10
CA ASP A 73 18.13 14.95 3.28
C ASP A 73 18.37 15.29 4.76
N LEU A 74 19.63 15.24 5.19
CA LEU A 74 20.04 15.57 6.56
C LEU A 74 20.52 17.01 6.74
N ARG A 75 20.37 17.91 5.75
CA ARG A 75 20.94 19.28 5.80
C ARG A 75 20.43 20.13 6.95
N PHE A 76 19.23 19.84 7.45
CA PHE A 76 18.60 20.56 8.56
C PHE A 76 18.99 20.01 9.94
N LEU A 77 19.69 18.88 9.99
CA LEU A 77 20.22 18.28 11.20
C LEU A 77 21.66 18.77 11.45
N PRO A 78 22.07 18.99 12.71
CA PRO A 78 23.45 19.31 13.04
C PRO A 78 24.44 18.28 12.47
N SER A 79 25.53 18.73 11.86
CA SER A 79 26.51 17.82 11.24
C SER A 79 27.13 16.84 12.24
N ALA A 80 27.22 17.22 13.52
CA ALA A 80 27.69 16.37 14.61
C ALA A 80 26.83 15.11 14.80
N VAL A 81 25.53 15.14 14.48
CA VAL A 81 24.62 14.00 14.65
C VAL A 81 24.53 13.10 13.42
N HIS A 82 25.01 13.58 12.26
CA HIS A 82 24.94 12.83 10.99
C HIS A 82 25.54 11.42 11.08
N PRO A 83 26.73 11.19 11.68
CA PRO A 83 27.29 9.84 11.79
C PRO A 83 26.40 8.87 12.57
N ARG A 84 25.72 9.37 13.62
CA ARG A 84 24.80 8.57 14.45
C ARG A 84 23.53 8.22 13.68
N ILE A 85 22.92 9.19 13.01
CA ILE A 85 21.71 8.98 12.19
C ILE A 85 22.02 8.04 11.02
N LYS A 86 23.12 8.26 10.30
CA LYS A 86 23.60 7.33 9.25
C LYS A 86 23.92 5.94 9.79
N GLY A 87 24.22 5.84 11.09
CA GLY A 87 24.40 4.57 11.79
C GLY A 87 23.11 3.74 11.92
N LEU A 88 21.93 4.36 11.83
CA LEU A 88 20.63 3.68 11.85
C LEU A 88 20.37 2.87 10.58
N LYS A 89 21.07 3.17 9.49
CA LYS A 89 20.90 2.48 8.21
C LYS A 89 21.13 0.97 8.38
N PRO A 90 20.21 0.11 7.92
CA PRO A 90 20.42 -1.32 7.91
C PRO A 90 21.66 -1.73 7.09
N ARG A 91 22.53 -2.56 7.67
CA ARG A 91 23.79 -3.02 7.04
C ARG A 91 23.81 -4.50 6.71
N THR A 92 22.79 -5.24 7.12
CA THR A 92 22.68 -6.69 6.92
C THR A 92 21.30 -7.02 6.38
N ALA A 93 21.16 -8.14 5.66
CA ALA A 93 19.86 -8.57 5.15
C ALA A 93 18.81 -8.74 6.27
N VAL A 94 19.23 -9.23 7.44
CA VAL A 94 18.37 -9.35 8.63
C VAL A 94 17.92 -7.97 9.12
N ALA A 95 18.84 -7.00 9.23
CA ALA A 95 18.48 -5.65 9.64
C ALA A 95 17.55 -4.98 8.62
N SER A 96 17.78 -5.17 7.32
CA SER A 96 16.91 -4.63 6.26
C SER A 96 15.50 -5.20 6.36
N ARG A 97 15.40 -6.52 6.59
CA ARG A 97 14.11 -7.19 6.78
C ARG A 97 13.39 -6.69 8.03
N LEU A 98 14.09 -6.53 9.15
CA LEU A 98 13.51 -5.95 10.38
C LEU A 98 13.07 -4.50 10.16
N ALA A 99 13.84 -3.70 9.43
CA ALA A 99 13.44 -2.35 9.08
C ALA A 99 12.14 -2.33 8.25
N ALA A 100 12.01 -3.23 7.28
CA ALA A 100 10.78 -3.37 6.49
C ALA A 100 9.58 -3.85 7.34
N LEU A 101 9.79 -4.77 8.30
CA LEU A 101 8.71 -5.29 9.14
C LEU A 101 8.27 -4.33 10.25
N CYS A 102 9.19 -3.56 10.82
CA CYS A 102 8.97 -2.84 12.07
C CYS A 102 9.02 -1.32 11.92
N ILE A 103 9.86 -0.82 11.02
CA ILE A 103 10.10 0.63 10.85
C ILE A 103 9.26 1.19 9.71
N LEU A 104 9.20 0.49 8.57
CA LEU A 104 8.40 0.91 7.42
C LEU A 104 6.92 1.14 7.76
N PRO A 105 6.22 0.30 8.55
CA PRO A 105 4.84 0.59 8.95
C PRO A 105 4.70 1.89 9.74
N LEU A 106 5.69 2.22 10.59
CA LEU A 106 5.72 3.47 11.36
C LEU A 106 6.04 4.68 10.48
N LEU A 107 6.96 4.55 9.52
CA LEU A 107 7.20 5.58 8.52
C LEU A 107 5.92 5.88 7.73
N LEU A 108 5.24 4.84 7.23
CA LEU A 108 4.02 4.99 6.44
C LEU A 108 2.86 5.58 7.25
N ALA A 109 2.56 5.04 8.42
CA ALA A 109 1.36 5.43 9.17
C ALA A 109 1.60 6.54 10.21
N GLY A 110 2.82 6.66 10.74
CA GLY A 110 3.15 7.56 11.85
C GLY A 110 3.86 8.85 11.43
N VAL A 111 4.58 8.83 10.31
CA VAL A 111 5.35 9.98 9.82
C VAL A 111 4.71 10.53 8.55
N LEU A 112 4.68 9.74 7.47
CA LEU A 112 4.01 10.09 6.21
C LEU A 112 2.48 10.05 6.32
N GLY A 113 1.95 9.33 7.31
CA GLY A 113 0.53 9.27 7.62
C GLY A 113 -0.04 10.56 8.22
N ALA A 114 0.81 11.54 8.55
CA ALA A 114 0.36 12.84 9.03
C ALA A 114 -0.52 13.53 7.98
N PRO A 115 -1.58 14.28 8.39
CA PRO A 115 -2.50 14.92 7.44
C PRO A 115 -1.82 15.85 6.42
N SER A 116 -0.70 16.47 6.81
CA SER A 116 0.09 17.37 5.94
C SER A 116 0.95 16.65 4.88
N LYS A 117 0.99 15.31 4.91
CA LYS A 117 1.92 14.48 4.12
C LYS A 117 1.23 13.51 3.16
N HIS A 118 -0.08 13.67 2.94
CA HIS A 118 -0.87 12.74 2.13
C HIS A 118 -0.32 12.52 0.70
N GLU A 119 0.13 13.59 0.04
CA GLU A 119 0.71 13.49 -1.30
C GLU A 119 2.08 12.78 -1.29
N GLU A 120 2.94 13.10 -0.31
CA GLU A 120 4.23 12.43 -0.12
C GLU A 120 4.05 10.95 0.20
N LEU A 121 3.08 10.58 1.04
CA LEU A 121 2.72 9.19 1.32
C LEU A 121 2.27 8.45 0.05
N THR A 122 1.43 9.10 -0.76
CA THR A 122 0.95 8.52 -2.03
C THR A 122 2.12 8.23 -2.97
N ASN A 123 3.02 9.20 -3.13
CA ASN A 123 4.18 9.07 -4.01
C ASN A 123 5.18 8.03 -3.49
N PHE A 124 5.43 7.99 -2.18
CA PHE A 124 6.31 7.01 -1.57
C PHE A 124 5.76 5.58 -1.72
N LEU A 125 4.45 5.38 -1.50
CA LEU A 125 3.82 4.08 -1.72
C LEU A 125 3.84 3.67 -3.19
N ARG A 126 3.63 4.60 -4.12
CA ARG A 126 3.74 4.32 -5.56
C ARG A 126 5.17 3.88 -5.92
N GLN A 127 6.17 4.58 -5.40
CA GLN A 127 7.57 4.18 -5.58
C GLN A 127 7.81 2.75 -5.08
N LEU A 128 7.32 2.43 -3.88
CA LEU A 128 7.48 1.10 -3.28
C LEU A 128 6.73 -0.02 -4.02
N LEU A 129 5.49 0.22 -4.46
CA LEU A 129 4.62 -0.82 -5.01
C LEU A 129 4.68 -0.95 -6.53
N VAL A 130 5.03 0.13 -7.23
CA VAL A 130 4.98 0.23 -8.70
C VAL A 130 6.38 0.36 -9.30
N GLU A 131 7.26 1.18 -8.71
CA GLU A 131 8.54 1.58 -9.33
C GLU A 131 9.76 0.74 -8.88
N SER A 132 9.65 -0.01 -7.77
CA SER A 132 10.72 -0.80 -7.15
C SER A 132 11.36 -1.90 -8.00
N ASN A 133 10.83 -2.23 -9.18
CA ASN A 133 11.23 -3.41 -9.96
C ASN A 133 12.50 -3.22 -10.81
N THR A 134 13.27 -2.14 -10.62
CA THR A 134 14.42 -1.83 -11.49
C THR A 134 15.80 -2.28 -10.98
N LYS A 135 15.91 -2.92 -9.81
CA LYS A 135 17.19 -3.46 -9.30
C LYS A 135 17.06 -4.94 -8.91
N GLU A 136 17.57 -5.80 -9.78
CA GLU A 136 17.59 -7.27 -9.69
C GLU A 136 18.18 -7.82 -8.36
N ASN A 137 17.50 -8.82 -7.78
CA ASN A 137 18.04 -10.10 -7.28
C ASN A 137 16.96 -10.82 -6.44
N GLN A 138 17.11 -12.13 -6.23
CA GLN A 138 16.21 -13.05 -5.50
C GLN A 138 15.76 -12.59 -4.08
N SER A 139 16.31 -11.49 -3.56
CA SER A 139 15.84 -10.75 -2.39
C SER A 139 14.58 -9.91 -2.60
N SER A 140 14.15 -9.68 -3.86
CA SER A 140 13.02 -8.81 -4.19
C SER A 140 11.67 -9.38 -3.74
N GLU A 141 11.48 -10.71 -3.78
CA GLU A 141 10.23 -11.33 -3.35
C GLU A 141 9.99 -11.23 -1.83
N HIS A 142 11.04 -11.39 -1.03
CA HIS A 142 10.94 -11.23 0.42
C HIS A 142 10.57 -9.79 0.75
N ASN A 143 11.36 -8.83 0.23
CA ASN A 143 11.11 -7.41 0.42
C ASN A 143 9.68 -7.00 0.02
N ASN A 144 9.13 -7.58 -1.06
CA ASN A 144 7.77 -7.33 -1.48
C ASN A 144 6.75 -7.79 -0.43
N ASN A 145 6.89 -8.99 0.14
CA ASN A 145 5.99 -9.45 1.21
C ASN A 145 6.06 -8.55 2.45
N GLU A 146 7.25 -8.10 2.83
CA GLU A 146 7.40 -7.17 3.95
C GLU A 146 6.77 -5.79 3.67
N VAL A 147 6.89 -5.28 2.43
CA VAL A 147 6.17 -4.06 1.99
C VAL A 147 4.66 -4.26 2.06
N LEU A 148 4.15 -5.41 1.59
CA LEU A 148 2.73 -5.74 1.67
C LEU A 148 2.23 -5.81 3.12
N ASP A 149 3.03 -6.34 4.04
CA ASP A 149 2.71 -6.34 5.47
C ASP A 149 2.68 -4.91 6.06
N ALA A 150 3.57 -4.02 5.61
CA ALA A 150 3.53 -2.62 6.01
C ALA A 150 2.29 -1.88 5.48
N VAL A 151 1.89 -2.16 4.23
CA VAL A 151 0.63 -1.64 3.66
C VAL A 151 -0.58 -2.23 4.40
N ARG A 152 -0.52 -3.50 4.80
CA ARG A 152 -1.55 -4.14 5.62
C ARG A 152 -1.75 -3.41 6.94
N PHE A 153 -0.67 -3.01 7.60
CA PHE A 153 -0.75 -2.19 8.81
C PHE A 153 -1.39 -0.83 8.52
N LEU A 154 -1.00 -0.17 7.41
CA LEU A 154 -1.58 1.10 6.99
C LEU A 154 -3.11 1.00 6.73
N CYS A 155 -3.57 -0.15 6.22
CA CYS A 155 -5.00 -0.43 6.03
C CYS A 155 -5.81 -0.54 7.34
N ILE A 156 -5.19 -0.55 8.52
CA ILE A 156 -5.92 -0.44 9.79
C ILE A 156 -6.65 0.91 9.88
N PHE A 157 -6.13 1.95 9.21
CA PHE A 157 -6.63 3.31 9.29
C PHE A 157 -7.40 3.68 8.02
N GLU A 158 -8.69 4.00 8.17
CA GLU A 158 -9.62 4.22 7.05
C GLU A 158 -9.25 5.43 6.18
N GLU A 159 -8.59 6.43 6.75
CA GLU A 159 -8.16 7.63 6.04
C GLU A 159 -7.23 7.33 4.85
N HIS A 160 -6.56 6.18 4.85
CA HIS A 160 -5.60 5.79 3.81
C HIS A 160 -6.21 4.89 2.72
N HIS A 161 -7.42 4.35 2.91
CA HIS A 161 -7.99 3.33 2.01
C HIS A 161 -8.14 3.82 0.57
N ASN A 162 -8.67 5.02 0.36
CA ASN A 162 -8.88 5.57 -0.99
C ASN A 162 -7.58 5.69 -1.78
N MET A 163 -6.52 6.16 -1.12
CA MET A 163 -5.18 6.28 -1.73
C MET A 163 -4.63 4.90 -2.09
N ILE A 164 -4.72 3.92 -1.19
CA ILE A 164 -4.25 2.55 -1.41
C ILE A 164 -5.01 1.90 -2.58
N PHE A 165 -6.34 2.07 -2.63
CA PHE A 165 -7.15 1.56 -3.73
C PHE A 165 -6.78 2.23 -5.05
N GLY A 166 -6.45 3.53 -5.04
CA GLY A 166 -5.95 4.23 -6.22
C GLY A 166 -4.69 3.59 -6.79
N ILE A 167 -3.70 3.32 -5.93
CA ILE A 167 -2.45 2.66 -6.33
C ILE A 167 -2.71 1.22 -6.79
N LEU A 168 -3.55 0.47 -6.07
CA LEU A 168 -3.96 -0.88 -6.48
C LEU A 168 -4.57 -0.84 -7.89
N TRP A 169 -5.43 0.12 -8.18
CA TRP A 169 -6.03 0.27 -9.50
C TRP A 169 -4.99 0.58 -10.57
N GLU A 170 -4.03 1.45 -10.28
CA GLU A 170 -2.89 1.72 -11.18
C GLU A 170 -2.15 0.41 -11.52
N MET A 171 -1.90 -0.46 -10.54
CA MET A 171 -1.25 -1.76 -10.76
C MET A 171 -2.13 -2.72 -11.58
N VAL A 172 -3.45 -2.72 -11.35
CA VAL A 172 -4.42 -3.58 -12.07
C VAL A 172 -4.49 -3.22 -13.56
N VAL A 173 -4.48 -1.93 -13.89
CA VAL A 173 -4.58 -1.45 -15.29
C VAL A 173 -3.23 -1.41 -16.02
N ASP A 174 -2.15 -1.71 -15.30
CA ASP A 174 -0.82 -1.80 -15.88
C ASP A 174 -0.70 -2.97 -16.88
N SER A 175 0.17 -2.81 -17.87
CA SER A 175 0.37 -3.82 -18.92
C SER A 175 1.31 -4.96 -18.52
N THR A 176 2.14 -4.78 -17.48
CA THR A 176 3.15 -5.77 -17.09
C THR A 176 2.52 -6.89 -16.26
N GLY A 177 2.91 -8.14 -16.56
CA GLY A 177 2.45 -9.31 -15.79
C GLY A 177 2.91 -9.27 -14.33
N GLU A 178 4.08 -8.69 -14.06
CA GLU A 178 4.64 -8.58 -12.71
C GLU A 178 3.80 -7.68 -11.80
N LEU A 179 3.43 -6.48 -12.26
CA LEU A 179 2.57 -5.58 -11.48
C LEU A 179 1.18 -6.17 -11.26
N LYS A 180 0.65 -6.95 -12.21
CA LYS A 180 -0.60 -7.70 -12.01
C LYS A 180 -0.48 -8.75 -10.91
N ILE A 181 0.62 -9.49 -10.86
CA ILE A 181 0.87 -10.44 -9.76
C ILE A 181 0.94 -9.70 -8.42
N ASN A 182 1.67 -8.58 -8.36
CA ASN A 182 1.75 -7.75 -7.16
C ASN A 182 0.38 -7.16 -6.77
N ALA A 183 -0.44 -6.78 -7.75
CA ALA A 183 -1.79 -6.28 -7.52
C ALA A 183 -2.67 -7.35 -6.87
N VAL A 184 -2.64 -8.61 -7.34
CA VAL A 184 -3.40 -9.70 -6.74
C VAL A 184 -2.91 -9.99 -5.31
N LYS A 185 -1.58 -9.97 -5.08
CA LYS A 185 -1.00 -10.13 -3.74
C LYS A 185 -1.48 -9.03 -2.79
N LEU A 186 -1.40 -7.77 -3.23
CA LEU A 186 -1.86 -6.60 -2.47
C LEU A 186 -3.36 -6.67 -2.18
N LEU A 187 -4.18 -7.00 -3.19
CA LEU A 187 -5.62 -7.16 -3.08
C LEU A 187 -5.99 -8.20 -2.03
N LYS A 188 -5.36 -9.40 -2.07
CA LYS A 188 -5.56 -10.44 -1.06
C LYS A 188 -5.25 -9.92 0.35
N THR A 189 -4.13 -9.24 0.51
CA THR A 189 -3.68 -8.68 1.79
C THR A 189 -4.68 -7.67 2.35
N ILE A 190 -5.16 -6.75 1.51
CA ILE A 190 -6.11 -5.73 1.91
C ILE A 190 -7.47 -6.32 2.26
N ILE A 191 -8.02 -7.20 1.41
CA ILE A 191 -9.31 -7.87 1.67
C ILE A 191 -9.23 -8.63 2.99
N PHE A 192 -8.17 -9.43 3.18
CA PHE A 192 -8.00 -10.17 4.43
C PHE A 192 -8.00 -9.26 5.66
N GLN A 193 -7.32 -8.11 5.60
CA GLN A 193 -7.24 -7.17 6.70
C GLN A 193 -8.59 -6.50 7.00
N LEU A 194 -9.32 -6.11 5.96
CA LEU A 194 -10.56 -5.35 6.12
C LEU A 194 -11.78 -6.22 6.40
N SER A 195 -11.76 -7.49 6.00
CA SER A 195 -12.79 -8.49 6.37
C SER A 195 -12.64 -9.00 7.82
N ALA A 196 -11.47 -8.84 8.45
CA ALA A 196 -11.21 -9.33 9.81
C ALA A 196 -11.66 -8.36 10.94
N SER A 197 -12.04 -7.12 10.61
CA SER A 197 -12.33 -6.08 11.60
C SER A 197 -13.84 -6.02 11.94
N PRO A 198 -14.24 -6.11 13.23
CA PRO A 198 -15.65 -6.05 13.63
C PRO A 198 -16.27 -4.68 13.34
N SER A 199 -17.51 -4.67 12.85
CA SER A 199 -18.25 -3.48 12.39
C SER A 199 -18.93 -2.68 13.48
N SER A 200 -18.98 -1.36 13.27
CA SER A 200 -20.06 -0.50 13.75
C SER A 200 -21.14 -0.34 12.65
N SER A 201 -22.35 0.06 13.02
CA SER A 201 -23.51 0.12 12.09
C SER A 201 -23.42 1.20 11.00
N THR A 202 -22.58 2.23 11.17
CA THR A 202 -22.32 3.25 10.14
C THR A 202 -21.44 2.76 8.99
N ASP A 203 -20.88 1.55 9.11
CA ASP A 203 -19.89 1.03 8.18
C ASP A 203 -20.51 0.32 6.98
N VAL A 204 -21.81 -0.02 6.99
CA VAL A 204 -22.39 -0.96 6.01
C VAL A 204 -22.34 -0.43 4.58
N ILE A 205 -22.69 0.84 4.34
CA ILE A 205 -22.65 1.44 2.98
C ILE A 205 -21.21 1.50 2.47
N ARG A 206 -20.27 1.96 3.31
CA ARG A 206 -18.87 2.10 2.93
C ARG A 206 -18.19 0.74 2.72
N ARG A 207 -18.61 -0.29 3.47
CA ARG A 207 -18.22 -1.68 3.24
C ARG A 207 -18.70 -2.16 1.89
N ARG A 208 -19.97 -1.93 1.57
CA ARG A 208 -20.52 -2.30 0.26
C ARG A 208 -19.79 -1.61 -0.88
N ASP A 209 -19.54 -0.31 -0.81
CA ASP A 209 -18.81 0.43 -1.84
C ASP A 209 -17.39 -0.12 -2.03
N ARG A 210 -16.71 -0.41 -0.91
CA ARG A 210 -15.37 -1.00 -0.91
C ARG A 210 -15.38 -2.42 -1.48
N ASP A 211 -16.30 -3.26 -1.04
CA ASP A 211 -16.37 -4.66 -1.44
C ASP A 211 -16.75 -4.76 -2.93
N ASN A 212 -17.59 -3.83 -3.42
CA ASN A 212 -17.82 -3.64 -4.86
C ASN A 212 -16.53 -3.25 -5.60
N ALA A 213 -15.72 -2.33 -5.06
CA ALA A 213 -14.43 -1.99 -5.67
C ALA A 213 -13.46 -3.18 -5.71
N PHE A 214 -13.48 -4.04 -4.67
CA PHE A 214 -12.72 -5.29 -4.67
C PHE A 214 -13.22 -6.25 -5.74
N CYS A 215 -14.54 -6.42 -5.90
CA CYS A 215 -15.12 -7.22 -6.98
C CYS A 215 -14.65 -6.74 -8.35
N GLU A 216 -14.68 -5.44 -8.60
CA GLU A 216 -14.23 -4.87 -9.88
C GLU A 216 -12.73 -5.11 -10.10
N ALA A 217 -11.90 -4.96 -9.07
CA ALA A 217 -10.47 -5.30 -9.17
C ALA A 217 -10.23 -6.80 -9.43
N ILE A 218 -10.99 -7.69 -8.77
CA ILE A 218 -10.92 -9.14 -9.00
C ILE A 218 -11.29 -9.47 -10.45
N ARG A 219 -12.40 -8.92 -10.95
CA ARG A 219 -12.85 -9.13 -12.33
C ARG A 219 -11.83 -8.63 -13.34
N ALA A 220 -11.25 -7.46 -13.09
CA ALA A 220 -10.20 -6.89 -13.92
C ALA A 220 -8.98 -7.82 -14.00
N LEU A 221 -8.54 -8.34 -12.85
CA LEU A 221 -7.38 -9.23 -12.75
C LEU A 221 -7.68 -10.62 -13.33
N ASP A 222 -8.89 -11.13 -13.15
CA ASP A 222 -9.33 -12.39 -13.75
C ASP A 222 -9.39 -12.33 -15.27
N ALA A 223 -9.71 -11.17 -15.86
CA ALA A 223 -9.63 -10.97 -17.31
C ALA A 223 -8.19 -10.93 -17.86
N THR A 224 -7.16 -11.11 -17.01
CA THR A 224 -5.75 -11.13 -17.41
C THR A 224 -5.14 -12.53 -17.31
N ASP A 225 -4.02 -12.71 -18.02
CA ASP A 225 -3.24 -13.96 -18.05
C ASP A 225 -2.42 -14.16 -16.76
N LEU A 226 -3.12 -14.39 -15.64
CA LEU A 226 -2.49 -14.76 -14.37
C LEU A 226 -2.00 -16.21 -14.41
N SER A 227 -0.82 -16.45 -13.82
CA SER A 227 -0.31 -17.82 -13.66
C SER A 227 -1.22 -18.65 -12.75
N GLN A 228 -1.27 -19.96 -12.96
CA GLN A 228 -2.05 -20.89 -12.12
C GLN A 228 -1.63 -20.82 -10.64
N THR A 229 -0.33 -20.61 -10.38
CA THR A 229 0.18 -20.39 -9.02
C THR A 229 -0.41 -19.12 -8.41
N SER A 230 -0.40 -18.00 -9.14
CA SER A 230 -0.94 -16.73 -8.64
C SER A 230 -2.45 -16.80 -8.38
N VAL A 231 -3.18 -17.51 -9.25
CA VAL A 231 -4.62 -17.76 -9.08
C VAL A 231 -4.88 -18.54 -7.80
N ARG A 232 -4.19 -19.66 -7.61
CA ARG A 232 -4.36 -20.55 -6.45
C ARG A 232 -3.93 -19.90 -5.13
N GLU A 233 -2.79 -19.21 -5.13
CA GLU A 233 -2.19 -18.66 -3.91
C GLU A 233 -2.78 -17.31 -3.49
N TYR A 234 -3.23 -16.50 -4.46
CA TYR A 234 -3.63 -15.11 -4.19
C TYR A 234 -5.07 -14.80 -4.59
N LEU A 235 -5.48 -15.06 -5.84
CA LEU A 235 -6.81 -14.66 -6.34
C LEU A 235 -7.94 -15.43 -5.65
N LEU A 236 -7.90 -16.76 -5.63
CA LEU A 236 -8.96 -17.57 -5.01
C LEU A 236 -9.08 -17.29 -3.50
N PRO A 237 -7.99 -17.20 -2.72
CA PRO A 237 -8.08 -16.81 -1.31
C PRO A 237 -8.64 -15.40 -1.08
N ALA A 238 -8.39 -14.45 -2.00
CA ALA A 238 -8.97 -13.12 -1.94
C ALA A 238 -10.50 -13.18 -2.08
N ILE A 239 -11.01 -13.93 -3.06
CA ILE A 239 -12.45 -14.14 -3.27
C ILE A 239 -13.07 -14.83 -2.06
N GLN A 240 -12.43 -15.88 -1.53
CA GLN A 240 -12.90 -16.60 -0.35
C GLN A 240 -12.99 -15.72 0.90
N ASN A 241 -12.06 -14.77 1.07
CA ASN A 241 -12.15 -13.83 2.18
C ASN A 241 -13.34 -12.87 2.04
N LEU A 242 -13.68 -12.47 0.82
CA LEU A 242 -14.83 -11.62 0.55
C LEU A 242 -16.16 -12.33 0.83
N PHE A 243 -16.24 -13.64 0.53
CA PHE A 243 -17.41 -14.46 0.86
C PHE A 243 -17.64 -14.70 2.36
N LYS A 244 -16.73 -14.29 3.24
CA LYS A 244 -16.96 -14.38 4.69
C LYS A 244 -18.04 -13.41 5.19
N ASP A 245 -18.31 -12.34 4.45
CA ASP A 245 -19.36 -11.36 4.74
C ASP A 245 -20.23 -11.15 3.48
N PRO A 246 -21.06 -12.13 3.09
CA PRO A 246 -21.75 -12.12 1.81
C PRO A 246 -22.86 -11.05 1.72
N ASP A 247 -23.30 -10.48 2.84
CA ASP A 247 -24.39 -9.52 2.90
C ASP A 247 -23.97 -8.12 2.40
N THR A 248 -22.66 -7.86 2.31
CA THR A 248 -22.12 -6.59 1.78
C THR A 248 -22.01 -6.58 0.26
N LEU A 249 -22.04 -7.75 -0.38
CA LEU A 249 -21.97 -7.89 -1.82
C LEU A 249 -23.35 -7.76 -2.46
N ASP A 250 -23.43 -7.05 -3.59
CA ASP A 250 -24.62 -7.16 -4.41
C ASP A 250 -24.70 -8.54 -5.11
N PRO A 251 -25.92 -8.99 -5.46
CA PRO A 251 -26.11 -10.32 -6.05
C PRO A 251 -25.34 -10.53 -7.36
N ALA A 252 -25.16 -9.49 -8.18
CA ALA A 252 -24.48 -9.60 -9.47
C ALA A 252 -22.97 -9.79 -9.30
N HIS A 253 -22.36 -9.08 -8.37
CA HIS A 253 -20.96 -9.29 -7.98
C HIS A 253 -20.77 -10.68 -7.39
N LYS A 254 -21.68 -11.12 -6.51
CA LYS A 254 -21.62 -12.46 -5.92
C LYS A 254 -21.63 -13.56 -6.99
N GLU A 255 -22.58 -13.50 -7.92
CA GLU A 255 -22.68 -14.47 -9.03
C GLU A 255 -21.40 -14.48 -9.89
N ALA A 256 -20.89 -13.30 -10.24
CA ALA A 256 -19.66 -13.18 -11.03
C ALA A 256 -18.45 -13.83 -10.33
N LEU A 257 -18.31 -13.63 -9.01
CA LEU A 257 -17.24 -14.24 -8.24
C LEU A 257 -17.39 -15.76 -8.12
N GLU A 258 -18.62 -16.27 -7.98
CA GLU A 258 -18.88 -17.73 -7.96
C GLU A 258 -18.48 -18.39 -9.29
N ILE A 259 -18.76 -17.73 -10.42
CA ILE A 259 -18.33 -18.19 -11.75
C ILE A 259 -16.80 -18.25 -11.84
N ILE A 260 -16.12 -17.18 -11.44
CA ILE A 260 -14.64 -17.12 -11.44
C ILE A 260 -14.05 -18.25 -10.60
N VAL A 261 -14.58 -18.47 -9.39
CA VAL A 261 -14.12 -19.55 -8.50
C VAL A 261 -14.28 -20.90 -9.17
N LYS A 262 -15.42 -21.17 -9.81
CA LYS A 262 -15.67 -22.44 -10.49
C LYS A 262 -14.68 -22.67 -11.64
N GLU A 263 -14.59 -21.71 -12.57
CA GLU A 263 -13.75 -21.84 -13.77
C GLU A 263 -12.26 -21.98 -13.43
N ARG A 264 -11.79 -21.19 -12.45
CA ARG A 264 -10.38 -21.20 -12.04
C ARG A 264 -10.01 -22.40 -11.15
N SER A 265 -10.95 -22.97 -10.40
CA SER A 265 -10.70 -24.17 -9.60
C SER A 265 -10.59 -25.44 -10.45
N GLU A 266 -11.45 -25.58 -11.46
CA GLU A 266 -11.43 -26.71 -12.41
C GLU A 266 -10.13 -26.71 -13.26
N ALA A 267 -9.63 -25.52 -13.62
CA ALA A 267 -8.36 -25.37 -14.35
C ALA A 267 -7.12 -25.82 -13.54
N THR A 268 -7.17 -25.75 -12.21
CA THR A 268 -6.05 -26.18 -11.36
C THR A 268 -5.89 -27.69 -11.20
N GLU A 269 -6.93 -28.49 -11.49
CA GLU A 269 -6.91 -29.96 -11.31
C GLU A 269 -6.36 -30.73 -12.52
N THR A 270 -6.31 -30.12 -13.71
CA THR A 270 -6.00 -30.79 -14.98
C THR A 270 -4.50 -30.88 -15.34
N THR A 271 -3.56 -30.40 -14.49
CA THR A 271 -2.12 -30.31 -14.85
C THR A 271 -1.25 -31.51 -14.39
N THR A 272 -1.80 -32.58 -13.81
CA THR A 272 -0.98 -33.66 -13.19
C THR A 272 -0.68 -34.90 -14.06
N VAL A 273 -0.66 -34.81 -15.39
CA VAL A 273 -0.20 -35.94 -16.23
C VAL A 273 0.61 -35.47 -17.46
N ALA A 274 1.84 -35.96 -17.61
CA ALA A 274 2.69 -35.84 -18.82
C ALA A 274 3.52 -37.14 -19.01
N PRO A 275 4.19 -37.40 -20.16
CA PRO A 275 3.77 -37.44 -21.59
C PRO A 275 4.20 -38.79 -22.28
N PRO A 276 4.06 -39.04 -23.63
CA PRO A 276 4.99 -38.50 -24.68
C PRO A 276 4.37 -38.22 -26.09
N SER A 277 4.78 -37.14 -26.80
CA SER A 277 5.64 -37.10 -28.02
C SER A 277 4.92 -36.67 -29.34
N PRO A 278 5.66 -36.16 -30.37
CA PRO A 278 5.26 -34.98 -31.16
C PRO A 278 4.87 -35.24 -32.62
N THR A 279 4.16 -34.30 -33.27
CA THR A 279 4.15 -34.18 -34.74
C THR A 279 3.92 -32.72 -35.20
N LEU A 280 4.56 -32.39 -36.32
CA LEU A 280 4.83 -31.09 -36.96
C LEU A 280 3.67 -30.50 -37.80
N GLN A 281 3.85 -29.22 -38.18
CA GLN A 281 3.22 -28.41 -39.27
C GLN A 281 1.82 -27.82 -38.97
N GLY A 282 1.47 -26.58 -39.34
CA GLY A 282 2.08 -25.55 -40.21
C GLY A 282 1.42 -24.16 -40.01
N ALA A 283 1.85 -23.19 -40.81
CA ALA A 283 1.70 -21.73 -40.67
C ALA A 283 0.27 -21.14 -40.81
N ASP A 284 0.02 -19.98 -40.16
CA ASP A 284 -0.28 -18.69 -40.83
C ASP A 284 -0.49 -17.52 -39.81
N SER A 285 0.02 -16.32 -40.15
CA SER A 285 -0.28 -15.01 -39.53
C SER A 285 -1.43 -14.31 -40.29
N PRO A 286 -1.98 -13.11 -39.92
CA PRO A 286 -1.71 -12.20 -38.79
C PRO A 286 -2.99 -11.65 -38.07
N LYS A 287 -2.90 -11.19 -36.80
CA LYS A 287 -3.86 -10.19 -36.26
C LYS A 287 -3.35 -9.41 -35.05
N ALA A 288 -2.40 -8.48 -35.27
CA ALA A 288 -1.85 -7.62 -34.21
C ALA A 288 -2.57 -6.26 -34.02
N VAL A 289 -3.74 -6.03 -34.65
CA VAL A 289 -4.39 -4.70 -34.65
C VAL A 289 -5.60 -4.60 -33.71
N ALA A 290 -6.16 -5.72 -33.23
CA ALA A 290 -7.35 -5.71 -32.36
C ALA A 290 -7.03 -5.56 -30.87
N ALA A 291 -5.96 -6.20 -30.37
CA ALA A 291 -5.64 -6.25 -28.94
C ALA A 291 -5.31 -4.85 -28.35
N ALA A 292 -4.56 -4.01 -29.08
CA ALA A 292 -4.16 -2.69 -28.60
C ALA A 292 -5.33 -1.67 -28.53
N ALA A 293 -6.37 -1.86 -29.34
CA ALA A 293 -7.55 -1.00 -29.34
C ALA A 293 -8.52 -1.37 -28.20
N GLU A 294 -8.63 -2.67 -27.88
CA GLU A 294 -9.44 -3.17 -26.77
C GLU A 294 -8.80 -2.80 -25.42
N ASP A 295 -7.48 -2.91 -25.26
CA ASP A 295 -6.78 -2.48 -24.05
C ASP A 295 -7.05 -1.01 -23.69
N ASN A 296 -7.09 -0.12 -24.69
CA ASN A 296 -7.39 1.29 -24.47
C ASN A 296 -8.88 1.56 -24.19
N ARG A 297 -9.78 0.71 -24.70
CA ARG A 297 -11.23 0.82 -24.44
C ARG A 297 -11.58 0.27 -23.07
N PHE A 298 -11.05 -0.89 -22.69
CA PHE A 298 -11.15 -1.44 -21.33
C PHE A 298 -10.56 -0.48 -20.32
N ARG A 299 -9.36 0.07 -20.54
CA ARG A 299 -8.78 1.11 -19.66
C ARG A 299 -9.69 2.32 -19.47
N ARG A 300 -10.38 2.80 -20.52
CA ARG A 300 -11.32 3.95 -20.40
C ARG A 300 -12.59 3.59 -19.62
N ILE A 301 -13.17 2.41 -19.85
CA ILE A 301 -14.38 1.96 -19.15
C ILE A 301 -14.06 1.73 -17.65
N MET A 302 -12.91 1.11 -17.38
CA MET A 302 -12.41 0.81 -16.04
C MET A 302 -12.09 2.09 -15.23
N ARG A 303 -11.52 3.13 -15.86
CA ARG A 303 -11.23 4.40 -15.17
C ARG A 303 -12.49 5.19 -14.75
N GLY A 304 -13.62 4.98 -15.42
CA GLY A 304 -14.85 5.76 -15.26
C GLY A 304 -15.49 5.59 -13.87
N ASN A 305 -15.79 4.36 -13.48
CA ASN A 305 -16.51 4.07 -12.23
C ASN A 305 -15.64 4.31 -10.99
N PHE A 306 -14.35 3.98 -11.06
CA PHE A 306 -13.42 4.12 -9.93
C PHE A 306 -13.13 5.60 -9.59
N SER A 307 -13.07 6.47 -10.59
CA SER A 307 -12.84 7.91 -10.38
C SER A 307 -14.02 8.63 -9.70
N GLU A 308 -15.26 8.15 -9.90
CA GLU A 308 -16.43 8.68 -9.19
C GLU A 308 -16.43 8.28 -7.71
N MET A 309 -15.97 7.05 -7.40
CA MET A 309 -15.80 6.56 -6.04
C MET A 309 -14.74 7.35 -5.25
N LEU A 310 -13.63 7.75 -5.88
CA LEU A 310 -12.62 8.61 -5.24
C LEU A 310 -13.12 10.04 -4.98
N ARG A 311 -14.10 10.53 -5.76
CA ARG A 311 -14.58 11.91 -5.72
C ARG A 311 -15.73 12.15 -4.73
N SER A 312 -16.42 11.10 -4.27
CA SER A 312 -17.64 11.20 -3.46
C SER A 312 -17.48 11.85 -2.07
N LYS A 313 -16.26 12.19 -1.64
CA LYS A 313 -15.99 12.87 -0.35
C LYS A 313 -15.81 14.39 -0.42
N ALA A 314 -15.97 15.04 -1.59
CA ALA A 314 -15.69 16.46 -1.78
C ALA A 314 -16.91 17.42 -1.69
N LYS A 315 -18.06 16.99 -1.14
CA LYS A 315 -19.24 17.86 -1.01
C LYS A 315 -19.58 18.12 0.47
N ASN A 316 -19.08 19.24 1.00
CA ASN A 316 -19.54 19.80 2.28
C ASN A 316 -21.00 20.29 2.15
N PRO A 317 -21.88 19.99 3.11
CA PRO A 317 -23.15 20.69 3.24
C PRO A 317 -22.96 21.87 4.20
N ASP A 318 -22.75 23.07 3.67
CA ASP A 318 -22.95 24.29 4.45
C ASP A 318 -23.80 25.26 3.65
N GLU A 319 -25.12 25.11 3.78
CA GLU A 319 -26.11 26.14 3.46
C GLU A 319 -27.22 26.05 4.52
N THR A 320 -27.09 26.85 5.59
CA THR A 320 -28.25 27.20 6.42
C THR A 320 -28.94 28.44 5.80
N PRO A 321 -30.26 28.43 5.56
CA PRO A 321 -30.97 29.60 5.07
C PRO A 321 -31.29 30.59 6.22
N PRO A 322 -31.42 31.90 5.93
CA PRO A 322 -31.64 32.90 6.97
C PRO A 322 -33.09 32.86 7.48
N GLN A 323 -33.26 32.87 8.81
CA GLN A 323 -34.54 33.10 9.46
C GLN A 323 -34.81 34.60 9.58
N ASN A 324 -35.95 35.03 9.04
CA ASN A 324 -36.56 36.34 9.30
C ASN A 324 -37.04 36.40 10.76
N HIS A 325 -36.69 37.47 11.47
CA HIS A 325 -37.56 38.16 12.42
C HIS A 325 -37.21 39.65 12.50
#